data_AF-A0A6C0H5Z4-F1
#
_entry.id   AF-A0A6C0H5Z4-F1
#
_cell.length_a   1.000
_cell.length_b   1.000
_cell.length_c   1.000
_cell.angle_alpha   90.00
_cell.angle_beta   90.00
_cell.angle_gamma   90.00
#
_symmetry.space_group_name_H-M   'P 1'
#
loop_
_entity.id
_entity.type
_entity.pdbx_description
1 polymer ?
#
loop_
_entity_poly.entity_id
_entity_poly.type
_entity_poly.pdbx_seq_one_letter_code
_entity_poly.pdbx_strand_id
1 'polypeptide(L)'
;MAKSVIEEYLDSLPDDVIVINVSYKLIKYLPDLSRFKKLEKLYCYNNELRLLPVLPENLRILHCSNNELTSLPILPKKLENLYCNDNQLTSLPVLPENLEILYCSNNELTSLPILQENLRDLSCYDNQLTLLPVLPKKLIKLNCSSNQITSLPILQENLT
;
A
#
# COMPACT_ATOMS: atom_id res chain seq x y z
N MET A 1 13.28 -16.81 -24.20
CA MET A 1 13.64 -15.42 -23.84
C MET A 1 14.61 -15.48 -22.68
N ALA A 2 15.61 -14.60 -22.63
CA ALA A 2 16.48 -14.50 -21.46
C ALA A 2 15.65 -14.03 -20.25
N LYS A 3 15.93 -14.57 -19.06
CA LYS A 3 15.30 -14.09 -17.82
C LYS A 3 15.71 -12.64 -17.59
N SER A 4 14.80 -11.84 -17.05
CA SER A 4 15.13 -10.47 -16.67
C SER A 4 16.02 -10.46 -15.42
N VAL A 5 16.75 -9.36 -15.19
CA VAL A 5 17.61 -9.20 -14.00
C VAL A 5 16.82 -9.39 -12.69
N ILE A 6 15.54 -8.99 -12.68
CA ILE A 6 14.67 -9.19 -11.52
C ILE A 6 14.30 -10.66 -11.31
N GLU A 7 14.06 -11.42 -12.39
CA GLU A 7 13.80 -12.86 -12.31
C GLU A 7 15.03 -13.62 -11.81
N GLU A 8 16.23 -13.32 -12.32
CA GLU A 8 17.47 -13.94 -11.84
C GLU A 8 17.74 -13.63 -10.37
N TYR A 9 17.54 -12.37 -9.95
CA TYR A 9 17.65 -11.99 -8.55
C TYR A 9 16.65 -12.78 -7.69
N LEU A 10 15.37 -12.80 -8.08
CA LEU A 10 14.35 -13.49 -7.33
C LEU A 10 14.65 -14.98 -7.26
N ASP A 11 15.03 -15.64 -8.35
CA ASP A 11 15.40 -17.06 -8.38
C ASP A 11 16.58 -17.41 -7.46
N SER A 12 17.49 -16.46 -7.23
CA SER A 12 18.64 -16.65 -6.32
C SER A 12 18.26 -16.67 -4.84
N LEU A 13 17.05 -16.20 -4.48
CA LEU A 13 16.59 -16.14 -3.10
C LEU A 13 16.11 -17.51 -2.59
N PRO A 14 16.34 -17.84 -1.31
CA PRO A 14 15.80 -19.04 -0.70
C PRO A 14 14.27 -18.93 -0.52
N ASP A 15 13.58 -20.07 -0.52
CA ASP A 15 12.12 -20.13 -0.39
C ASP A 15 11.59 -19.60 0.96
N ASP A 16 12.43 -19.62 1.99
CA ASP A 16 12.11 -19.16 3.34
C ASP A 16 12.46 -17.68 3.59
N VAL A 17 12.78 -16.93 2.53
CA VAL A 17 13.05 -15.49 2.61
C VAL A 17 11.87 -14.75 3.25
N ILE A 18 12.18 -13.91 4.25
CA ILE A 18 11.19 -13.13 5.02
C ILE A 18 11.04 -11.72 4.45
N VAL A 19 12.09 -11.20 3.81
CA VAL A 19 12.16 -9.83 3.30
C VAL A 19 12.69 -9.82 1.88
N ILE A 20 11.93 -9.22 0.97
CA ILE A 20 12.38 -8.93 -0.39
C ILE A 20 12.43 -7.42 -0.55
N ASN A 21 13.59 -6.90 -0.95
CA ASN A 21 13.77 -5.51 -1.32
C ASN A 21 14.29 -5.40 -2.75
N VAL A 22 13.46 -4.85 -3.62
CA VAL A 22 13.70 -4.61 -5.04
C VAL A 22 13.47 -3.13 -5.38
N SER A 23 13.64 -2.26 -4.40
CA SER A 23 13.45 -0.81 -4.51
C SER A 23 14.61 -0.17 -5.28
N TYR A 24 14.35 0.93 -6.00
CA TYR A 24 15.35 1.65 -6.79
C TYR A 24 16.04 0.78 -7.85
N LYS A 25 15.27 -0.03 -8.58
CA LYS A 25 15.78 -0.95 -9.61
C LYS A 25 15.33 -0.61 -11.03
N LEU A 26 14.51 0.44 -11.21
CA LEU A 26 13.90 0.82 -12.49
C LEU A 26 13.14 -0.36 -13.13
N ILE A 27 12.57 -1.24 -12.31
CA ILE A 27 11.81 -2.39 -12.80
C ILE A 27 10.41 -1.93 -13.20
N LYS A 28 9.94 -2.41 -14.36
CA LYS A 28 8.59 -2.11 -14.89
C LYS A 28 7.53 -3.14 -14.46
N TYR A 29 7.97 -4.30 -13.99
CA TYR A 29 7.10 -5.36 -13.52
C TYR A 29 7.78 -6.14 -12.39
N LEU A 30 6.96 -6.84 -11.61
CA LEU A 30 7.40 -7.78 -10.59
C LEU A 30 6.75 -9.14 -10.91
N PRO A 31 7.52 -10.23 -11.06
CA PRO A 31 6.96 -11.54 -11.38
C PRO A 31 6.22 -12.12 -10.15
N ASP A 32 5.56 -13.27 -10.36
CA ASP A 32 4.86 -13.97 -9.29
C ASP A 32 5.76 -14.27 -8.09
N LEU A 33 5.28 -13.93 -6.90
CA LEU A 33 5.96 -14.13 -5.62
C LEU A 33 5.37 -15.28 -4.81
N SER A 34 4.41 -16.02 -5.36
CA SER A 34 3.67 -17.07 -4.65
C SER A 34 4.55 -18.19 -4.09
N ARG A 35 5.78 -18.35 -4.58
CA ARG A 35 6.75 -19.33 -4.04
C ARG A 35 7.25 -18.96 -2.63
N PHE A 36 7.34 -17.67 -2.30
CA PHE A 36 7.90 -17.18 -1.05
C PHE A 36 6.87 -17.23 0.08
N LYS A 37 6.57 -18.44 0.57
CA LYS A 37 5.50 -18.66 1.57
C LYS A 37 5.76 -17.99 2.92
N LYS A 38 7.01 -17.65 3.23
CA LYS A 38 7.40 -16.95 4.47
C LYS A 38 7.61 -15.44 4.30
N LEU A 39 7.33 -14.89 3.11
CA LEU A 39 7.53 -13.46 2.87
C LEU A 39 6.60 -12.63 3.75
N GLU A 40 7.19 -11.80 4.60
CA GLU A 40 6.46 -10.87 5.47
C GLU A 40 6.61 -9.41 5.03
N LYS A 41 7.71 -9.07 4.34
CA LYS A 41 8.00 -7.68 3.94
C LYS A 41 8.41 -7.60 2.49
N LEU A 42 7.69 -6.78 1.72
CA LEU A 42 7.99 -6.49 0.34
C LEU A 42 8.22 -4.99 0.16
N TYR A 43 9.45 -4.65 -0.21
CA TYR A 43 9.85 -3.29 -0.58
C TYR A 43 10.11 -3.25 -2.08
N CYS A 44 9.28 -2.51 -2.82
CA CYS A 44 9.38 -2.35 -4.26
C CYS A 44 9.17 -0.88 -4.69
N TYR A 45 9.43 0.05 -3.77
CA TYR A 45 9.24 1.48 -3.97
C TYR A 45 10.33 2.09 -4.87
N ASN A 46 10.05 3.25 -5.47
CA ASN A 46 10.94 3.91 -6.43
C ASN A 46 11.30 3.01 -7.62
N ASN A 47 10.28 2.61 -8.39
CA ASN A 47 10.39 1.82 -9.61
C ASN A 47 9.40 2.36 -10.66
N GLU A 48 9.22 1.62 -11.76
CA GLU A 48 8.28 1.96 -12.84
C GLU A 48 7.14 0.91 -12.91
N LEU A 49 6.76 0.35 -11.76
CA LEU A 49 5.75 -0.71 -11.69
C LEU A 49 4.37 -0.15 -12.05
N ARG A 50 3.71 -0.75 -13.03
CA ARG A 50 2.33 -0.41 -13.39
C ARG A 50 1.30 -1.28 -12.69
N LEU A 51 1.72 -2.47 -12.28
CA LEU A 51 0.91 -3.49 -11.62
C LEU A 51 1.77 -4.22 -10.59
N LEU A 52 1.14 -4.69 -9.52
CA LEU A 52 1.72 -5.67 -8.61
C LEU A 52 1.16 -7.07 -8.90
N PRO A 53 1.96 -8.14 -8.72
CA PRO A 53 1.47 -9.52 -8.80
C PRO A 53 0.53 -9.82 -7.61
N VAL A 54 -0.03 -11.03 -7.59
CA VAL A 54 -0.70 -11.55 -6.40
C VAL A 54 0.27 -11.52 -5.22
N LEU A 55 -0.17 -10.93 -4.12
CA LEU A 55 0.66 -10.73 -2.94
C LEU A 55 0.69 -12.02 -2.09
N PRO A 56 1.84 -12.41 -1.54
CA PRO A 56 1.92 -13.55 -0.64
C PRO A 56 1.04 -13.38 0.61
N GLU A 57 0.37 -14.45 1.03
CA GLU A 57 -0.65 -14.41 2.09
C GLU A 57 -0.12 -13.97 3.47
N ASN A 58 1.20 -14.16 3.72
CA ASN A 58 1.85 -13.82 4.98
C ASN A 58 2.43 -12.40 5.02
N LEU A 59 2.20 -11.59 3.99
CA LEU A 59 2.74 -10.24 3.94
C LEU A 59 2.14 -9.37 5.05
N ARG A 60 3.02 -8.73 5.83
CA ARG A 60 2.70 -7.79 6.91
C ARG A 60 3.02 -6.35 6.52
N ILE A 61 4.04 -6.16 5.69
CA ILE A 61 4.46 -4.83 5.19
C ILE A 61 4.56 -4.86 3.67
N LEU A 62 3.83 -3.94 3.03
CA LEU A 62 3.97 -3.64 1.62
C LEU A 62 4.37 -2.18 1.45
N HIS A 63 5.54 -1.94 0.85
CA HIS A 63 5.97 -0.62 0.44
C HIS A 63 6.17 -0.59 -1.09
N CYS A 64 5.23 0.07 -1.76
CA CYS A 64 5.16 0.20 -3.22
C CYS A 64 5.03 1.66 -3.68
N SER A 65 5.38 2.62 -2.82
CA SER A 65 5.33 4.05 -3.15
C SER A 65 6.24 4.41 -4.33
N ASN A 66 5.99 5.54 -4.99
CA ASN A 66 6.81 6.03 -6.11
C ASN A 66 6.92 5.00 -7.24
N ASN A 67 5.77 4.72 -7.84
CA ASN A 67 5.60 3.81 -8.98
C ASN A 67 4.53 4.38 -9.95
N GLU A 68 4.16 3.62 -10.97
CA GLU A 68 3.11 3.97 -11.94
C GLU A 68 1.83 3.13 -11.69
N LEU A 69 1.56 2.71 -10.44
CA LEU A 69 0.44 1.81 -10.14
C LEU A 69 -0.89 2.53 -10.36
N THR A 70 -1.76 1.96 -11.19
CA THR A 70 -3.13 2.45 -11.39
C THR A 70 -4.15 1.73 -10.50
N SER A 71 -3.77 0.59 -9.94
CA SER A 71 -4.57 -0.18 -8.98
C SER A 71 -3.67 -1.03 -8.08
N LEU A 72 -4.22 -1.50 -6.96
CA LEU A 72 -3.60 -2.50 -6.09
C LEU A 72 -4.35 -3.84 -6.21
N PRO A 73 -3.64 -4.99 -6.10
CA PRO A 73 -4.27 -6.31 -6.02
C PRO A 73 -5.01 -6.48 -4.68
N ILE A 74 -5.68 -7.62 -4.49
CA ILE A 74 -6.27 -7.98 -3.20
C ILE A 74 -5.17 -7.98 -2.13
N LEU A 75 -5.41 -7.26 -1.04
CA LEU A 75 -4.47 -7.15 0.07
C LEU A 75 -4.54 -8.41 0.96
N PRO A 76 -3.39 -8.96 1.39
CA PRO A 76 -3.35 -10.07 2.32
C PRO A 76 -4.00 -9.72 3.65
N LYS A 77 -4.74 -10.68 4.25
CA LYS A 77 -5.44 -10.48 5.53
C LYS A 77 -4.53 -10.12 6.71
N LYS A 78 -3.23 -10.47 6.62
CA LYS A 78 -2.22 -10.21 7.64
C LYS A 78 -1.49 -8.88 7.45
N LEU A 79 -1.82 -8.11 6.42
CA LEU A 79 -1.13 -6.85 6.15
C LEU A 79 -1.44 -5.83 7.26
N GLU A 80 -0.37 -5.27 7.81
CA GLU A 80 -0.41 -4.29 8.91
C GLU A 80 -0.06 -2.90 8.38
N ASN A 81 0.91 -2.82 7.46
CA ASN A 81 1.39 -1.56 6.93
C ASN A 81 1.35 -1.53 5.40
N LEU A 82 0.63 -0.54 4.86
CA LEU A 82 0.56 -0.26 3.44
C LEU A 82 1.08 1.15 3.13
N TYR A 83 2.14 1.20 2.33
CA TYR A 83 2.69 2.43 1.77
C TYR A 83 2.58 2.37 0.25
N CYS A 84 1.68 3.17 -0.31
CA CYS A 84 1.40 3.26 -1.75
C CYS A 84 1.31 4.73 -2.21
N ASN A 85 2.06 5.63 -1.55
CA ASN A 85 2.13 7.03 -1.94
C ASN A 85 2.70 7.20 -3.35
N ASP A 86 2.46 8.34 -3.99
CA ASP A 86 3.11 8.71 -5.25
C ASP A 86 2.88 7.63 -6.32
N ASN A 87 1.61 7.39 -6.63
CA ASN A 87 1.14 6.46 -7.66
C ASN A 87 -0.03 7.13 -8.43
N GLN A 88 -0.69 6.37 -9.30
CA GLN A 88 -1.85 6.83 -10.10
C GLN A 88 -3.11 6.07 -9.67
N LEU A 89 -3.24 5.76 -8.37
CA LEU A 89 -4.37 4.99 -7.86
C LEU A 89 -5.63 5.85 -7.88
N THR A 90 -6.67 5.36 -8.55
CA THR A 90 -8.01 5.99 -8.56
C THR A 90 -8.94 5.43 -7.48
N SER A 91 -8.59 4.24 -6.95
CA SER A 91 -9.29 3.60 -5.83
C SER A 91 -8.35 2.68 -5.06
N LEU A 92 -8.75 2.32 -3.84
CA LEU A 92 -8.09 1.29 -3.03
C LEU A 92 -8.99 0.06 -2.91
N PRO A 93 -8.42 -1.16 -2.84
CA PRO A 93 -9.17 -2.38 -2.53
C PRO A 93 -9.67 -2.36 -1.08
N VAL A 94 -10.46 -3.38 -0.71
CA VAL A 94 -10.86 -3.59 0.69
C VAL A 94 -9.62 -3.71 1.57
N LEU A 95 -9.59 -2.91 2.64
CA LEU A 95 -8.49 -2.90 3.60
C LEU A 95 -8.61 -4.10 4.56
N PRO A 96 -7.50 -4.78 4.88
CA PRO A 96 -7.52 -5.90 5.82
C PRO A 96 -7.71 -5.40 7.26
N GLU A 97 -8.42 -6.19 8.08
CA GLU A 97 -8.79 -5.84 9.47
C GLU A 97 -7.58 -5.52 10.38
N ASN A 98 -6.40 -6.07 10.05
CA ASN A 98 -5.16 -5.87 10.81
C ASN A 98 -4.39 -4.62 10.39
N LEU A 99 -4.87 -3.85 9.42
CA LEU A 99 -4.14 -2.68 8.92
C LEU A 99 -4.06 -1.59 10.01
N GLU A 100 -2.84 -1.22 10.36
CA GLU A 100 -2.53 -0.18 11.36
C GLU A 100 -2.06 1.12 10.69
N ILE A 101 -1.37 1.02 9.55
CA ILE A 101 -0.83 2.18 8.82
C ILE A 101 -1.26 2.13 7.35
N LEU A 102 -1.88 3.22 6.89
CA LEU A 102 -2.22 3.43 5.49
C LEU A 102 -1.70 4.79 5.02
N TYR A 103 -0.65 4.78 4.21
CA TYR A 103 -0.15 5.96 3.51
C TYR A 103 -0.39 5.81 2.01
N CYS A 104 -1.35 6.57 1.50
CA CYS A 104 -1.80 6.60 0.11
C CYS A 104 -1.85 8.04 -0.45
N SER A 105 -0.94 8.90 0.03
CA SER A 105 -0.84 10.28 -0.42
C SER A 105 -0.42 10.40 -1.89
N ASN A 106 -0.65 11.55 -2.52
CA ASN A 106 -0.24 11.85 -3.90
C ASN A 106 -0.74 10.76 -4.87
N ASN A 107 -2.06 10.62 -4.94
CA ASN A 107 -2.76 9.70 -5.83
C ASN A 107 -3.99 10.40 -6.43
N GLU A 108 -4.81 9.67 -7.18
CA GLU A 108 -6.02 10.18 -7.82
C GLU A 108 -7.29 9.67 -7.13
N LEU A 109 -7.23 9.39 -5.82
CA LEU A 109 -8.34 8.79 -5.09
C LEU A 109 -9.50 9.78 -4.96
N THR A 110 -10.68 9.38 -5.43
CA THR A 110 -11.92 10.14 -5.25
C THR A 110 -12.69 9.76 -3.99
N SER A 111 -12.40 8.58 -3.43
CA SER A 111 -12.95 8.09 -2.17
C SER A 111 -11.98 7.13 -1.48
N LEU A 112 -12.16 6.93 -0.18
CA LEU A 112 -11.49 5.87 0.58
C LEU A 112 -12.47 4.72 0.87
N PRO A 113 -11.99 3.47 0.93
CA PRO A 113 -12.77 2.35 1.42
C PRO A 113 -13.07 2.50 2.93
N ILE A 114 -13.85 1.56 3.48
CA ILE A 114 -14.09 1.50 4.92
C ILE A 114 -12.76 1.32 5.65
N LEU A 115 -12.47 2.26 6.55
CA LEU A 115 -11.30 2.20 7.43
C LEU A 115 -11.56 1.20 8.55
N GLN A 116 -10.56 0.37 8.83
CA GLN A 116 -10.67 -0.70 9.82
C GLN A 116 -10.38 -0.18 11.23
N GLU A 117 -10.97 -0.82 12.24
CA GLU A 117 -10.89 -0.39 13.65
C GLU A 117 -9.45 -0.35 14.21
N ASN A 118 -8.51 -1.08 13.61
CA ASN A 118 -7.11 -1.11 14.03
C ASN A 118 -6.26 0.01 13.42
N LEU A 119 -6.78 0.78 12.46
CA LEU A 119 -6.02 1.82 11.80
C LEU A 119 -5.67 2.95 12.79
N ARG A 120 -4.38 3.26 12.86
CA ARG A 120 -3.80 4.26 13.77
C ARG A 120 -3.31 5.48 13.02
N ASP A 121 -2.67 5.27 11.88
CA ASP A 121 -2.09 6.34 11.08
C ASP A 121 -2.67 6.30 9.65
N LEU A 122 -3.31 7.39 9.24
CA LEU A 122 -3.83 7.59 7.89
C LEU A 122 -3.22 8.84 7.26
N SER A 123 -2.60 8.67 6.10
CA SER A 123 -2.18 9.77 5.24
C SER A 123 -2.78 9.57 3.85
N CYS A 124 -3.73 10.43 3.50
CA CYS A 124 -4.36 10.52 2.18
C CYS A 124 -4.20 11.94 1.59
N TYR A 125 -3.13 12.63 1.99
CA TYR A 125 -2.74 13.94 1.47
C TYR A 125 -2.70 13.95 -0.07
N ASP A 126 -3.09 15.07 -0.68
CA ASP A 126 -3.00 15.29 -2.13
C ASP A 126 -3.68 14.19 -2.94
N ASN A 127 -5.02 14.21 -2.83
CA ASN A 127 -5.94 13.33 -3.54
C ASN A 127 -7.16 14.15 -3.97
N GLN A 128 -8.19 13.48 -4.51
CA GLN A 128 -9.43 14.12 -4.99
C GLN A 128 -10.62 13.79 -4.08
N LEU A 129 -10.38 13.53 -2.79
CA LEU A 129 -11.43 13.14 -1.84
C LEU A 129 -12.38 14.31 -1.60
N THR A 130 -13.68 14.06 -1.73
CA THR A 130 -14.73 15.04 -1.40
C THR A 130 -15.27 14.88 0.03
N LEU A 131 -15.06 13.69 0.62
CA LEU A 131 -15.45 13.35 1.97
C LEU A 131 -14.52 12.27 2.54
N LEU A 132 -14.45 12.20 3.87
CA LEU A 132 -13.80 11.10 4.57
C LEU A 132 -14.84 10.06 5.01
N PRO A 133 -14.49 8.76 4.99
CA PRO A 133 -15.30 7.74 5.66
C PRO A 133 -15.28 7.96 7.18
N VAL A 134 -16.07 7.15 7.91
CA VAL A 134 -16.02 7.15 9.38
C VAL A 134 -14.60 6.83 9.84
N LEU A 135 -14.04 7.72 10.66
CA LEU A 135 -12.70 7.54 11.22
C LEU A 135 -12.75 6.54 12.39
N PRO A 136 -11.87 5.53 12.43
CA PRO A 136 -11.85 4.54 13.49
C PRO A 136 -11.42 5.17 14.83
N LYS A 137 -11.86 4.58 15.94
CA LYS A 137 -11.58 5.10 17.31
C LYS A 137 -10.13 5.05 17.74
N LYS A 138 -9.31 4.24 17.05
CA LYS A 138 -7.88 4.11 17.32
C LYS A 138 -7.02 5.04 16.47
N LEU A 139 -7.63 5.82 15.57
CA LEU A 139 -6.89 6.73 14.71
C LEU A 139 -6.29 7.86 15.55
N ILE A 140 -4.97 7.96 15.52
CA ILE A 140 -4.19 8.96 16.26
C ILE A 140 -3.53 9.98 15.33
N LYS A 141 -3.37 9.65 14.05
CA LYS A 141 -2.81 10.57 13.04
C LYS A 141 -3.66 10.59 11.79
N LEU A 142 -4.04 11.78 11.36
CA LEU A 142 -4.73 12.00 10.10
C LEU A 142 -4.12 13.15 9.31
N ASN A 143 -3.57 12.83 8.14
CA ASN A 143 -3.31 13.83 7.12
C ASN A 143 -4.25 13.63 5.92
N CYS A 144 -5.23 14.51 5.80
CA CYS A 144 -6.16 14.58 4.67
C CYS A 144 -6.10 15.93 3.93
N SER A 145 -5.03 16.71 4.15
CA SER A 145 -4.86 18.01 3.50
C SER A 145 -4.68 17.87 1.98
N SER A 146 -4.83 18.98 1.24
CA SER A 146 -4.83 18.97 -0.23
C SER A 146 -5.85 17.97 -0.83
N ASN A 147 -7.06 17.99 -0.32
CA ASN A 147 -8.20 17.28 -0.90
C ASN A 147 -9.33 18.28 -1.19
N GLN A 148 -10.45 17.78 -1.72
CA GLN A 148 -11.66 18.56 -1.99
C GLN A 148 -12.72 18.39 -0.88
N ILE A 149 -12.27 18.10 0.35
CA ILE A 149 -13.13 17.81 1.49
C ILE A 149 -13.86 19.08 1.93
N THR A 150 -15.19 19.08 1.84
CA THR A 150 -16.03 20.24 2.21
C THR A 150 -16.41 20.25 3.69
N SER A 151 -16.33 19.10 4.37
CA SER A 151 -16.65 18.96 5.78
C SER A 151 -15.85 17.82 6.40
N LEU A 152 -15.29 18.06 7.58
CA LEU A 152 -14.63 17.02 8.37
C LEU A 152 -15.66 16.29 9.25
N PRO A 153 -15.50 14.97 9.45
CA PRO A 153 -16.24 14.26 10.48
C PRO A 153 -15.83 14.77 11.87
N ILE A 154 -16.61 14.42 12.89
CA ILE A 154 -16.24 14.71 14.28
C ILE A 154 -14.88 14.06 14.57
N LEU A 155 -13.88 14.90 14.83
CA LEU A 155 -12.53 14.45 15.17
C LEU A 155 -12.49 14.04 16.66
N GLN A 156 -11.68 13.04 16.95
CA GLN A 156 -11.46 12.55 18.31
C GLN A 156 -10.41 13.41 19.01
N GLU A 157 -10.49 13.56 20.34
CA GLU A 157 -9.60 14.44 21.12
C GLU A 157 -8.11 14.10 20.98
N ASN A 158 -7.78 12.84 20.68
CA ASN A 158 -6.40 12.36 20.57
C ASN A 158 -5.85 12.39 19.13
N LEU A 159 -6.62 12.94 18.17
CA LEU A 159 -6.21 12.98 16.77
C LEU A 159 -5.22 14.13 16.55
N THR A 160 -4.04 13.79 16.00
CA THR A 160 -2.98 14.74 15.62
C THR A 160 -2.86 14.89 14.11
#